data_AF-A0A7S2IHZ9-F1
#
_entry.id   AF-A0A7S2IHZ9-F1
#
_cell.length_a   1.000
_cell.length_b   1.000
_cell.length_c   1.000
_cell.angle_alpha   90.00
_cell.angle_beta   90.00
_cell.angle_gamma   90.00
#
_symmetry.space_group_name_H-M   'P 1'
#
loop_
_entity.id
_entity.type
_entity.pdbx_description
1 polymer ?
#
loop_
_entity_poly.entity_id
_entity_poly.type
_entity_poly.pdbx_seq_one_letter_code
_entity_poly.pdbx_strand_id
1 'polypeptide(L)'
;GRARAGGSHYRAREAATLERYGEWAEVKDAMQTSLMWSFIYDPKEGLVAPVTRNWAFSPRTVDGDQSEGLFCWDGSFASYMLSLDALDLAISNLIQIIKGRTSSGFIPSYSAGTTKTRDRSNPPVTSKIMSEISRRWGKGRTRWVVELCFDDLYNWNTWMYAMRREPPEALLSWGSDPFPFAPDGSQSTHGAGGGGASLESGLDNGPVMEGVPFNVTGRYLQDEYDAGYSGMFLMDCMALIELATMLGRDDAVAELRRRFDVVNGAMLRVLWNESAGYFQNRRSADLTPIERMAPTHFYPLLAGPASGPSEEQARATVVKHLTNPVRFAVWPSGMPPKDHPAPPEAARPLVQWRSKSGRHTLCCTLRCNFNVRGNHTKVRYEAMGVASVGALTDGETTALYAYGCGLNGSDVTLAPERWTPAQGGPCIKDSTAPALLALTSRSGPAAADLHALELWYHPAPSDHYVVASDSGKADAAARGYHRVALLGYVWPQPGTPNATSRYGLPSISKDDAAYIDQNYWHGRLWSPMIQIVYWALDSGYRGAEVQGARAGLVAQSKALLLKEWRGYGNMSMPGGSYAGSGRYVYENFDADTAEGYGYSSEAQPMYSWGALAGFIGLQASGYYEALGEDIP
;
A
#
# COMPACT_ATOMS: atom_id res chain seq x y z
N GLY A 1 15.40 -12.79 40.99
CA GLY A 1 14.52 -13.93 41.34
C GLY A 1 13.08 -13.70 40.93
N ARG A 2 12.31 -12.89 41.67
CA ARG A 2 10.84 -12.73 41.50
C ARG A 2 10.39 -12.06 40.19
N ALA A 3 11.16 -11.13 39.62
CA ALA A 3 10.81 -10.49 38.34
C ALA A 3 10.89 -11.43 37.11
N ARG A 4 11.80 -12.42 37.12
CA ARG A 4 11.92 -13.42 36.03
C ARG A 4 10.79 -14.46 36.05
N ALA A 5 10.28 -14.82 37.24
CA ALA A 5 9.17 -15.77 37.38
C ALA A 5 7.79 -15.15 37.08
N GLY A 6 7.60 -13.86 37.36
CA GLY A 6 6.39 -13.13 36.95
C GLY A 6 6.30 -12.90 35.43
N GLY A 7 7.45 -12.63 34.80
CA GLY A 7 7.53 -12.44 33.34
C GLY A 7 7.24 -13.70 32.53
N SER A 8 7.59 -14.89 33.03
CA SER A 8 7.29 -16.15 32.33
C SER A 8 5.80 -16.48 32.34
N HIS A 9 5.08 -16.14 33.41
CA HIS A 9 3.64 -16.39 33.52
C HIS A 9 2.81 -15.44 32.66
N TYR A 10 3.19 -14.15 32.57
CA TYR A 10 2.54 -13.21 31.65
C TYR A 10 2.74 -13.61 30.18
N ARG A 11 3.98 -13.93 29.78
CA ARG A 11 4.27 -14.40 28.42
C ARG A 11 3.52 -15.68 28.07
N ALA A 12 3.35 -16.61 29.01
CA ALA A 12 2.57 -17.82 28.79
C ALA A 12 1.09 -17.52 28.58
N ARG A 13 0.51 -16.56 29.32
CA ARG A 13 -0.87 -16.11 29.11
C ARG A 13 -1.06 -15.42 27.77
N GLU A 14 -0.13 -14.56 27.38
CA GLU A 14 -0.14 -13.89 26.08
C GLU A 14 0.04 -14.89 24.92
N ALA A 15 0.96 -15.86 25.05
CA ALA A 15 1.09 -16.93 24.06
C ALA A 15 -0.22 -17.71 23.88
N ALA A 16 -0.91 -18.03 24.99
CA ALA A 16 -2.20 -18.73 24.95
C ALA A 16 -3.30 -17.93 24.25
N THR A 17 -3.29 -16.58 24.30
CA THR A 17 -4.28 -15.79 23.53
C THR A 17 -4.03 -15.83 22.02
N LEU A 18 -2.80 -16.14 21.60
CA LEU A 18 -2.40 -16.26 20.20
C LEU A 18 -2.65 -17.68 19.64
N GLU A 19 -2.56 -18.72 20.47
CA GLU A 19 -2.71 -20.13 20.06
C GLU A 19 -4.00 -20.40 19.26
N ARG A 20 -5.11 -19.74 19.61
CA ARG A 20 -6.40 -19.88 18.92
C ARG A 20 -6.36 -19.49 17.43
N TYR A 21 -5.36 -18.70 17.03
CA TYR A 21 -5.20 -18.24 15.65
C TYR A 21 -4.33 -19.18 14.80
N GLY A 22 -3.86 -20.31 15.35
CA GLY A 22 -3.15 -21.35 14.58
C GLY A 22 -2.00 -20.81 13.74
N GLU A 23 -1.99 -21.09 12.44
CA GLU A 23 -0.97 -20.60 11.49
C GLU A 23 -0.97 -19.06 11.28
N TRP A 24 -1.95 -18.35 11.84
CA TRP A 24 -2.10 -16.90 11.81
C TRP A 24 -1.72 -16.24 13.15
N ALA A 25 -1.23 -17.01 14.13
CA ALA A 25 -0.80 -16.50 15.43
C ALA A 25 0.26 -15.39 15.32
N GLU A 26 1.28 -15.57 14.46
CA GLU A 26 2.31 -14.54 14.24
C GLU A 26 1.74 -13.27 13.60
N VAL A 27 0.76 -13.42 12.72
CA VAL A 27 0.08 -12.27 12.09
C VAL A 27 -0.73 -11.49 13.13
N LYS A 28 -1.46 -12.20 14.00
CA LYS A 28 -2.17 -11.56 15.11
C LYS A 28 -1.20 -10.86 16.06
N ASP A 29 -0.07 -11.48 16.39
CA ASP A 29 0.97 -10.90 17.24
C ASP A 29 1.49 -9.57 16.65
N ALA A 30 1.83 -9.57 15.35
CA ALA A 30 2.27 -8.37 14.64
C ALA A 30 1.20 -7.26 14.67
N MET A 31 -0.05 -7.60 14.37
CA MET A 31 -1.18 -6.65 14.37
C MET A 31 -1.44 -6.08 15.76
N GLN A 32 -1.54 -6.93 16.78
CA GLN A 32 -1.77 -6.50 18.16
C GLN A 32 -0.63 -5.62 18.67
N THR A 33 0.62 -6.00 18.39
CA THR A 33 1.80 -5.24 18.80
C THR A 33 1.79 -3.83 18.19
N SER A 34 1.45 -3.69 16.90
CA SER A 34 1.37 -2.36 16.26
C SER A 34 0.25 -1.50 16.83
N LEU A 35 -0.94 -2.06 17.02
CA LEU A 35 -2.10 -1.31 17.53
C LEU A 35 -1.90 -0.89 18.99
N MET A 36 -1.42 -1.79 19.84
CA MET A 36 -1.21 -1.51 21.26
C MET A 36 -0.02 -0.60 21.51
N TRP A 37 0.95 -0.54 20.59
CA TRP A 37 2.05 0.43 20.68
C TRP A 37 1.58 1.86 20.50
N SER A 38 0.64 2.12 19.58
CA SER A 38 0.15 3.47 19.32
C SER A 38 -1.02 3.86 20.22
N PHE A 39 -1.71 2.90 20.84
CA PHE A 39 -2.86 3.16 21.71
C PHE A 39 -2.48 4.02 22.93
N ILE A 40 -3.21 5.11 23.14
CA ILE A 40 -2.97 6.06 24.22
C ILE A 40 -4.28 6.46 24.91
N TYR A 41 -4.13 7.02 26.11
CA TYR A 41 -5.17 7.81 26.73
C TYR A 41 -4.87 9.28 26.49
N ASP A 42 -5.83 9.99 25.94
CA ASP A 42 -5.86 11.44 25.84
C ASP A 42 -6.97 11.99 26.77
N PRO A 43 -6.75 13.02 27.59
CA PRO A 43 -7.78 13.53 28.50
C PRO A 43 -9.03 14.09 27.81
N LYS A 44 -8.91 14.54 26.55
CA LYS A 44 -10.01 15.10 25.77
C LYS A 44 -10.70 14.03 24.92
N GLU A 45 -9.91 13.18 24.26
CA GLU A 45 -10.41 12.16 23.33
C GLU A 45 -10.66 10.80 24.03
N GLY A 46 -10.16 10.61 25.25
CA GLY A 46 -10.24 9.33 25.97
C GLY A 46 -9.28 8.28 25.40
N LEU A 47 -9.72 7.03 25.31
CA LEU A 47 -8.90 5.93 24.81
C LEU A 47 -8.96 5.90 23.27
N VAL A 48 -7.82 6.17 22.64
CA VAL A 48 -7.70 6.32 21.17
C VAL A 48 -6.48 5.60 20.61
N ALA A 49 -6.58 5.26 19.32
CA ALA A 49 -5.55 4.61 18.53
C ALA A 49 -5.05 5.57 17.44
N PRO A 50 -4.18 6.54 17.76
CA PRO A 50 -3.53 7.34 16.74
C PRO A 50 -2.70 6.43 15.82
N VAL A 51 -2.45 6.93 14.62
CA VAL A 51 -1.76 6.18 13.56
C VAL A 51 -0.31 5.89 13.91
N THR A 52 0.33 6.82 14.62
CA THR A 52 1.64 6.71 15.23
C THR A 52 1.77 7.69 16.40
N ARG A 53 2.69 7.44 17.32
CA ARG A 53 3.07 8.39 18.40
C ARG A 53 4.22 9.31 18.00
N ASN A 54 4.78 9.11 16.80
CA ASN A 54 5.95 9.88 16.34
C ASN A 54 5.57 11.26 15.79
N TRP A 55 4.28 11.54 15.60
CA TRP A 55 3.80 12.76 14.95
C TRP A 55 3.06 13.67 15.93
N ALA A 56 3.53 14.90 16.09
CA ALA A 56 2.88 15.94 16.89
C ALA A 56 2.18 16.95 15.97
N PHE A 57 0.88 16.77 15.74
CA PHE A 57 0.01 17.63 14.95
C PHE A 57 -0.49 18.88 15.70
N SER A 58 -0.53 18.83 17.03
CA SER A 58 -0.86 19.99 17.86
C SER A 58 0.23 20.23 18.92
N PRO A 59 1.32 20.93 18.56
CA PRO A 59 2.44 21.18 19.49
C PRO A 59 2.15 22.30 20.51
N ARG A 60 0.98 22.95 20.44
CA ARG A 60 0.59 24.09 21.30
C ARG A 60 -0.63 23.76 22.16
N THR A 61 -0.57 22.66 22.89
CA THR A 61 -1.59 22.29 23.86
C THR A 61 -1.16 22.78 25.25
N VAL A 62 -2.13 23.19 26.07
CA VAL A 62 -1.87 23.82 27.38
C VAL A 62 -1.12 22.86 28.32
N ASP A 63 -1.34 21.55 28.16
CA ASP A 63 -0.83 20.50 29.04
C ASP A 63 0.08 19.47 28.33
N GLY A 64 0.39 19.65 27.04
CA GLY A 64 1.13 18.67 26.23
C GLY A 64 0.28 17.50 25.73
N ASP A 65 -0.88 17.27 26.35
CA ASP A 65 -1.89 16.32 25.89
C ASP A 65 -2.60 16.85 24.62
N GLN A 66 -3.08 15.97 23.73
CA GLN A 66 -3.76 16.26 22.46
C GLN A 66 -2.86 16.57 21.25
N SER A 67 -1.63 16.05 21.25
CA SER A 67 -0.67 16.32 20.17
C SER A 67 -0.84 15.40 18.96
N GLU A 68 -1.38 14.20 19.17
CA GLU A 68 -1.43 13.10 18.21
C GLU A 68 -2.56 13.29 17.19
N GLY A 69 -2.29 12.95 15.94
CA GLY A 69 -3.28 12.99 14.86
C GLY A 69 -4.20 11.79 14.88
N LEU A 70 -5.51 12.04 15.03
CA LEU A 70 -6.57 11.07 14.75
C LEU A 70 -7.02 11.26 13.30
N PHE A 71 -6.56 10.38 12.42
CA PHE A 71 -6.93 10.37 11.01
C PHE A 71 -8.17 9.50 10.78
N CYS A 72 -9.07 9.96 9.90
CA CYS A 72 -10.41 9.38 9.78
C CYS A 72 -10.40 7.91 9.34
N TRP A 73 -9.89 7.61 8.15
CA TRP A 73 -9.88 6.23 7.63
C TRP A 73 -8.88 5.34 8.39
N ASP A 74 -7.72 5.86 8.79
CA ASP A 74 -6.73 5.15 9.61
C ASP A 74 -7.29 4.71 10.96
N GLY A 75 -7.88 5.65 11.70
CA GLY A 75 -8.49 5.40 12.99
C GLY A 75 -9.67 4.44 12.86
N SER A 76 -10.44 4.57 11.78
CA SER A 76 -11.50 3.60 11.46
C SER A 76 -10.92 2.19 11.27
N PHE A 77 -9.86 2.03 10.49
CA PHE A 77 -9.20 0.73 10.30
C PHE A 77 -8.55 0.20 11.58
N ALA A 78 -8.00 1.06 12.43
CA ALA A 78 -7.52 0.68 13.75
C ALA A 78 -8.66 0.10 14.60
N SER A 79 -9.82 0.75 14.64
CA SER A 79 -11.03 0.22 15.27
C SER A 79 -11.46 -1.12 14.66
N TYR A 80 -11.35 -1.27 13.34
CA TYR A 80 -11.69 -2.52 12.67
C TYR A 80 -10.83 -3.68 13.17
N MET A 81 -9.51 -3.50 13.22
CA MET A 81 -8.60 -4.53 13.72
C MET A 81 -8.74 -4.78 15.23
N LEU A 82 -8.92 -3.72 16.03
CA LEU A 82 -9.17 -3.83 17.48
C LEU A 82 -10.41 -4.67 17.78
N SER A 83 -11.46 -4.51 16.96
CA SER A 83 -12.72 -5.22 17.17
C SER A 83 -12.64 -6.73 16.92
N LEU A 84 -11.49 -7.26 16.45
CA LEU A 84 -11.27 -8.70 16.41
C LEU A 84 -11.46 -9.32 17.80
N ASP A 85 -10.95 -8.69 18.86
CA ASP A 85 -11.05 -9.20 20.23
C ASP A 85 -11.13 -8.15 21.35
N ALA A 86 -11.18 -6.85 21.03
CA ALA A 86 -11.28 -5.76 21.99
C ALA A 86 -12.38 -4.75 21.59
N LEU A 87 -13.65 -5.15 21.71
CA LEU A 87 -14.81 -4.35 21.30
C LEU A 87 -14.81 -2.95 21.93
N ASP A 88 -14.56 -2.85 23.23
CA ASP A 88 -14.62 -1.56 23.95
C ASP A 88 -13.57 -0.57 23.45
N LEU A 89 -12.35 -1.04 23.16
CA LEU A 89 -11.28 -0.21 22.60
C LEU A 89 -11.62 0.22 21.17
N ALA A 90 -12.18 -0.70 20.37
CA ALA A 90 -12.62 -0.41 19.02
C ALA A 90 -13.71 0.67 18.99
N ILE A 91 -14.74 0.52 19.85
CA ILE A 91 -15.85 1.46 19.98
C ILE A 91 -15.35 2.81 20.50
N SER A 92 -14.51 2.84 21.54
CA SER A 92 -13.95 4.07 22.08
C SER A 92 -13.27 4.89 20.99
N ASN A 93 -12.34 4.27 20.26
CA ASN A 93 -11.63 4.93 19.19
C ASN A 93 -12.57 5.37 18.04
N LEU A 94 -13.52 4.51 17.65
CA LEU A 94 -14.43 4.80 16.52
C LEU A 94 -15.37 5.96 16.83
N ILE A 95 -15.84 6.07 18.08
CA ILE A 95 -16.65 7.21 18.53
C ILE A 95 -15.85 8.50 18.36
N GLN A 96 -14.57 8.54 18.75
CA GLN A 96 -13.78 9.78 18.61
C GLN A 96 -13.57 10.18 17.15
N ILE A 97 -13.31 9.21 16.28
CA ILE A 97 -13.23 9.48 14.84
C ILE A 97 -14.53 10.09 14.33
N ILE A 98 -15.69 9.49 14.63
CA ILE A 98 -17.00 9.96 14.15
C ILE A 98 -17.39 11.31 14.76
N LYS A 99 -17.20 11.47 16.08
CA LYS A 99 -17.53 12.70 16.81
C LYS A 99 -16.55 13.83 16.51
N GLY A 100 -15.41 13.52 15.90
CA GLY A 100 -14.49 14.48 15.29
C GLY A 100 -15.08 15.30 14.14
N ARG A 101 -16.30 14.98 13.66
CA ARG A 101 -16.99 15.69 12.57
C ARG A 101 -16.93 17.22 12.66
N THR A 102 -16.92 17.86 11.50
CA THR A 102 -16.97 19.31 11.36
C THR A 102 -18.40 19.84 11.46
N SER A 103 -18.54 21.16 11.63
CA SER A 103 -19.85 21.84 11.56
C SER A 103 -20.50 21.71 10.18
N SER A 104 -19.73 21.42 9.13
CA SER A 104 -20.22 21.18 7.77
C SER A 104 -20.80 19.76 7.59
N GLY A 105 -20.71 18.91 8.61
CA GLY A 105 -21.36 17.60 8.64
C GLY A 105 -20.52 16.42 8.13
N PHE A 106 -19.24 16.63 7.81
CA PHE A 106 -18.32 15.56 7.39
C PHE A 106 -17.28 15.22 8.46
N ILE A 107 -16.73 14.01 8.42
CA ILE A 107 -15.60 13.61 9.27
C ILE A 107 -14.31 14.15 8.65
N PRO A 108 -13.53 14.98 9.35
CA PRO A 108 -12.32 15.60 8.79
C PRO A 108 -11.24 14.56 8.50
N SER A 109 -10.36 14.86 7.54
CA SER A 109 -9.18 14.03 7.25
C SER A 109 -8.39 13.69 8.52
N TYR A 110 -8.11 14.70 9.34
CA TYR A 110 -7.58 14.48 10.69
C TYR A 110 -8.12 15.49 11.70
N SER A 111 -8.04 15.11 12.97
CA SER A 111 -8.14 16.02 14.11
C SER A 111 -7.07 15.71 15.16
N ALA A 112 -6.58 16.75 15.84
CA ALA A 112 -5.65 16.66 16.97
C ALA A 112 -6.01 17.77 17.96
N GLY A 113 -6.59 17.41 19.09
CA GLY A 113 -7.04 18.37 20.09
C GLY A 113 -8.05 19.39 19.54
N THR A 114 -7.69 20.67 19.55
CA THR A 114 -8.55 21.76 19.04
C THR A 114 -8.41 22.00 17.52
N THR A 115 -7.45 21.35 16.88
CA THR A 115 -7.17 21.47 15.45
C THR A 115 -7.83 20.33 14.67
N LYS A 116 -8.36 20.62 13.48
CA LYS A 116 -8.86 19.64 12.51
C LYS A 116 -8.89 20.23 11.11
N THR A 117 -8.83 19.39 10.07
CA THR A 117 -9.10 19.86 8.71
C THR A 117 -10.56 20.28 8.58
N ARG A 118 -10.83 21.26 7.72
CA ARG A 118 -12.17 21.85 7.56
C ARG A 118 -12.59 22.05 6.11
N ASP A 119 -11.69 21.73 5.20
CA ASP A 119 -11.79 21.78 3.76
C ASP A 119 -12.02 20.41 3.12
N ARG A 120 -11.53 19.34 3.78
CA ARG A 120 -11.48 17.99 3.20
C ARG A 120 -11.64 16.88 4.23
N SER A 121 -12.14 15.76 3.71
CA SER A 121 -12.43 14.49 4.39
C SER A 121 -11.33 13.43 4.13
N ASN A 122 -11.64 12.15 4.31
CA ASN A 122 -10.85 11.00 3.81
C ASN A 122 -11.77 9.91 3.21
N PRO A 123 -11.23 8.78 2.70
CA PRO A 123 -12.04 7.69 2.16
C PRO A 123 -13.12 7.17 3.13
N PRO A 124 -14.37 6.98 2.66
CA PRO A 124 -15.52 6.71 3.55
C PRO A 124 -15.65 5.23 3.93
N VAL A 125 -14.69 4.73 4.71
CA VAL A 125 -14.67 3.33 5.19
C VAL A 125 -15.38 3.14 6.53
N THR A 126 -15.68 4.22 7.25
CA THR A 126 -16.13 4.19 8.65
C THR A 126 -17.49 3.51 8.83
N SER A 127 -18.48 3.77 7.97
CA SER A 127 -19.79 3.12 8.05
C SER A 127 -19.69 1.63 7.78
N LYS A 128 -18.86 1.23 6.80
CA LYS A 128 -18.56 -0.18 6.51
C LYS A 128 -17.98 -0.86 7.75
N ILE A 129 -17.01 -0.24 8.40
CA ILE A 129 -16.38 -0.79 9.60
C ILE A 129 -17.38 -0.90 10.76
N MET A 130 -18.23 0.10 11.00
CA MET A 130 -19.29 0.03 12.01
C MET A 130 -20.29 -1.12 11.73
N SER A 131 -20.64 -1.35 10.46
CA SER A 131 -21.46 -2.49 10.02
C SER A 131 -20.74 -3.82 10.29
N GLU A 132 -19.46 -3.95 9.92
CA GLU A 132 -18.67 -5.16 10.17
C GLU A 132 -18.52 -5.47 11.67
N ILE A 133 -18.26 -4.46 12.50
CA ILE A 133 -18.20 -4.62 13.97
C ILE A 133 -19.56 -5.08 14.51
N SER A 134 -20.65 -4.50 14.01
CA SER A 134 -22.00 -4.88 14.42
C SER A 134 -22.39 -6.29 13.98
N ARG A 135 -21.97 -6.72 12.78
CA ARG A 135 -22.18 -8.10 12.31
C ARG A 135 -21.41 -9.09 13.16
N ARG A 136 -20.16 -8.75 13.51
CA ARG A 136 -19.32 -9.57 14.36
C ARG A 136 -19.88 -9.71 15.77
N TRP A 137 -20.16 -8.61 16.45
CA TRP A 137 -20.49 -8.61 17.89
C TRP A 137 -21.99 -8.67 18.18
N GLY A 138 -22.82 -8.57 17.16
CA GLY A 138 -24.27 -8.63 17.26
C GLY A 138 -24.89 -7.31 17.74
N LYS A 139 -26.13 -7.08 17.30
CA LYS A 139 -26.91 -5.88 17.62
C LYS A 139 -27.07 -5.63 19.13
N GLY A 140 -27.11 -6.69 19.94
CA GLY A 140 -27.26 -6.56 21.39
C GLY A 140 -26.13 -5.77 22.06
N ARG A 141 -24.92 -5.83 21.50
CA ARG A 141 -23.73 -5.12 22.01
C ARG A 141 -23.47 -3.81 21.31
N THR A 142 -23.88 -3.68 20.04
CA THR A 142 -23.46 -2.55 19.19
C THR A 142 -24.58 -1.57 18.86
N ARG A 143 -25.87 -1.92 19.05
CA ARG A 143 -26.98 -1.04 18.67
C ARG A 143 -26.86 0.36 19.28
N TRP A 144 -26.50 0.47 20.55
CA TRP A 144 -26.40 1.77 21.23
C TRP A 144 -25.35 2.69 20.59
N VAL A 145 -24.21 2.15 20.14
CA VAL A 145 -23.18 2.97 19.48
C VAL A 145 -23.59 3.31 18.05
N VAL A 146 -24.32 2.41 17.37
CA VAL A 146 -24.93 2.74 16.08
C VAL A 146 -25.93 3.87 16.25
N GLU A 147 -26.82 3.83 17.25
CA GLU A 147 -27.75 4.92 17.58
C GLU A 147 -27.02 6.24 17.87
N LEU A 148 -25.91 6.17 18.62
CA LEU A 148 -25.10 7.35 18.95
C LEU A 148 -24.45 8.00 17.72
N CYS A 149 -24.02 7.21 16.74
CA CYS A 149 -23.16 7.66 15.64
C CYS A 149 -23.86 7.74 14.27
N PHE A 150 -25.04 7.15 14.12
CA PHE A 150 -25.68 6.97 12.81
C PHE A 150 -25.94 8.28 12.08
N ASP A 151 -26.53 9.28 12.74
CA ASP A 151 -26.84 10.56 12.09
C ASP A 151 -25.57 11.29 11.64
N ASP A 152 -24.43 11.09 12.31
CA ASP A 152 -23.14 11.69 11.91
C ASP A 152 -22.61 11.04 10.63
N LEU A 153 -22.66 9.72 10.54
CA LEU A 153 -22.27 8.97 9.35
C LEU A 153 -23.22 9.25 8.17
N TYR A 154 -24.53 9.30 8.42
CA TYR A 154 -25.54 9.63 7.41
C TYR A 154 -25.39 11.07 6.89
N ASN A 155 -25.08 12.02 7.77
CA ASN A 155 -24.79 13.40 7.37
C ASN A 155 -23.50 13.49 6.55
N TRP A 156 -22.48 12.69 6.88
CA TRP A 156 -21.26 12.62 6.08
C TRP A 156 -21.53 12.07 4.67
N ASN A 157 -22.32 11.01 4.54
CA ASN A 157 -22.79 10.51 3.23
C ASN A 157 -23.57 11.58 2.45
N THR A 158 -24.45 12.30 3.14
CA THR A 158 -25.22 13.41 2.55
C THR A 158 -24.30 14.53 2.07
N TRP A 159 -23.27 14.87 2.83
CA TRP A 159 -22.26 15.84 2.45
C TRP A 159 -21.48 15.38 1.20
N MET A 160 -21.02 14.12 1.15
CA MET A 160 -20.33 13.59 -0.05
C MET A 160 -21.23 13.66 -1.29
N TYR A 161 -22.50 13.24 -1.16
CA TYR A 161 -23.47 13.29 -2.25
C TYR A 161 -23.80 14.72 -2.72
N ALA A 162 -23.70 15.70 -1.82
CA ALA A 162 -23.98 17.11 -2.13
C ALA A 162 -22.76 17.86 -2.66
N MET A 163 -21.56 17.59 -2.14
CA MET A 163 -20.36 18.39 -2.36
C MET A 163 -19.37 17.75 -3.32
N ARG A 164 -19.35 16.43 -3.43
CA ARG A 164 -18.36 15.68 -4.23
C ARG A 164 -18.94 15.03 -5.49
N ARG A 165 -20.27 14.98 -5.60
CA ARG A 165 -20.98 14.43 -6.77
C ARG A 165 -21.28 15.48 -7.84
N GLU A 166 -20.65 15.41 -9.00
CA GLU A 166 -20.73 16.47 -10.02
C GLU A 166 -21.76 16.18 -11.13
N PRO A 167 -22.44 17.21 -11.68
CA PRO A 167 -23.12 17.09 -12.97
C PRO A 167 -22.09 17.01 -14.13
N PRO A 168 -22.53 16.59 -15.33
CA PRO A 168 -23.84 16.02 -15.64
C PRO A 168 -24.00 14.57 -15.19
N GLU A 169 -22.92 13.82 -15.01
CA GLU A 169 -23.01 12.35 -14.87
C GLU A 169 -23.43 11.86 -13.48
N ALA A 170 -23.41 12.72 -12.46
CA ALA A 170 -23.69 12.34 -11.07
C ALA A 170 -22.68 11.36 -10.47
N LEU A 171 -21.42 11.45 -10.91
CA LEU A 171 -20.27 10.71 -10.38
C LEU A 171 -19.50 11.52 -9.35
N LEU A 172 -18.69 10.84 -8.54
CA LEU A 172 -17.91 11.50 -7.49
C LEU A 172 -16.50 11.87 -7.96
N SER A 173 -16.04 13.00 -7.45
CA SER A 173 -14.70 13.54 -7.66
C SER A 173 -14.16 14.02 -6.31
N TRP A 174 -12.87 13.85 -6.08
CA TRP A 174 -12.22 14.33 -4.87
C TRP A 174 -12.16 15.85 -4.84
N GLY A 175 -12.14 16.43 -3.64
CA GLY A 175 -12.25 17.88 -3.47
C GLY A 175 -11.52 18.44 -2.28
N SER A 176 -11.49 19.77 -2.23
CA SER A 176 -10.94 20.53 -1.11
C SER A 176 -11.59 21.90 -1.08
N ASP A 177 -12.54 22.09 -0.16
CA ASP A 177 -13.38 23.27 -0.11
C ASP A 177 -12.66 24.47 0.54
N PRO A 178 -12.87 25.71 0.05
CA PRO A 178 -12.38 26.88 0.74
C PRO A 178 -13.07 27.02 2.10
N PHE A 179 -12.27 27.26 3.14
CA PHE A 179 -12.79 27.42 4.49
C PHE A 179 -12.34 28.76 5.12
N PRO A 180 -13.26 29.70 5.36
CA PRO A 180 -12.91 31.10 5.65
C PRO A 180 -12.50 31.42 7.09
N PHE A 181 -12.49 30.47 8.06
CA PHE A 181 -12.22 30.83 9.47
C PHE A 181 -11.79 29.68 10.40
N ALA A 182 -10.52 29.56 10.77
CA ALA A 182 -10.11 28.71 11.90
C ALA A 182 -10.15 29.52 13.23
N PRO A 183 -10.88 29.06 14.27
CA PRO A 183 -10.91 29.73 15.59
C PRO A 183 -9.55 29.85 16.30
N ASP A 184 -8.55 29.08 15.85
CA ASP A 184 -7.18 29.07 16.38
C ASP A 184 -6.26 30.14 15.75
N GLY A 185 -6.78 30.98 14.86
CA GLY A 185 -6.02 32.07 14.23
C GLY A 185 -5.00 31.61 13.20
N SER A 186 -4.96 30.32 12.84
CA SER A 186 -4.25 29.89 11.63
C SER A 186 -4.98 30.47 10.41
N GLN A 187 -4.23 31.15 9.54
CA GLN A 187 -4.80 31.93 8.45
C GLN A 187 -5.77 31.11 7.60
N SER A 188 -6.97 31.65 7.44
CA SER A 188 -8.02 31.20 6.53
C SER A 188 -7.59 31.37 5.07
N THR A 189 -6.78 30.44 4.55
CA THR A 189 -6.54 30.22 3.10
C THR A 189 -5.83 28.90 2.76
N HIS A 190 -5.48 28.02 3.70
CA HIS A 190 -4.70 26.79 3.41
C HIS A 190 -5.54 25.57 2.95
N GLY A 191 -6.79 25.75 2.50
CA GLY A 191 -7.75 24.64 2.35
C GLY A 191 -8.28 24.31 0.95
N ALA A 192 -8.11 25.16 -0.06
CA ALA A 192 -8.64 24.87 -1.40
C ALA A 192 -7.51 24.60 -2.40
N GLY A 193 -7.50 23.43 -3.03
CA GLY A 193 -6.52 23.09 -4.06
C GLY A 193 -6.38 21.60 -4.32
N GLY A 194 -5.77 21.25 -5.46
CA GLY A 194 -5.57 19.85 -5.87
C GLY A 194 -4.72 19.03 -4.89
N GLY A 195 -3.80 19.68 -4.16
CA GLY A 195 -3.07 19.01 -3.08
C GLY A 195 -4.00 18.55 -1.95
N GLY A 196 -5.01 19.35 -1.61
CA GLY A 196 -6.02 18.95 -0.61
C GLY A 196 -6.94 17.84 -1.11
N ALA A 197 -7.34 17.87 -2.39
CA ALA A 197 -8.11 16.77 -2.99
C ALA A 197 -7.31 15.44 -3.02
N SER A 198 -6.00 15.52 -3.29
CA SER A 198 -5.11 14.36 -3.22
C SER A 198 -5.06 13.79 -1.79
N LEU A 199 -4.93 14.65 -0.77
CA LEU A 199 -5.01 14.23 0.64
C LEU A 199 -6.38 13.66 1.01
N GLU A 200 -7.48 14.19 0.44
CA GLU A 200 -8.83 13.67 0.66
C GLU A 200 -8.99 12.24 0.14
N SER A 201 -8.37 11.93 -0.99
CA SER A 201 -8.36 10.58 -1.55
C SER A 201 -7.60 9.56 -0.69
N GLY A 202 -6.76 10.05 0.24
CA GLY A 202 -5.81 9.25 0.98
C GLY A 202 -4.58 8.85 0.16
N LEU A 203 -4.41 9.39 -1.06
CA LEU A 203 -3.29 9.15 -1.96
C LEU A 203 -2.53 10.47 -2.19
N ASP A 204 -1.69 10.89 -1.24
CA ASP A 204 -1.16 12.26 -1.18
C ASP A 204 -0.33 12.67 -2.41
N ASN A 205 0.48 11.75 -2.95
CA ASN A 205 1.09 11.85 -4.29
C ASN A 205 0.49 10.78 -5.21
N GLY A 206 -0.82 10.60 -5.13
CA GLY A 206 -1.56 9.54 -5.79
C GLY A 206 -1.38 9.56 -7.30
N PRO A 207 -1.06 8.43 -7.93
CA PRO A 207 -0.64 8.41 -9.33
C PRO A 207 -1.76 8.79 -10.28
N VAL A 208 -3.02 8.54 -9.92
CA VAL A 208 -4.20 8.82 -10.76
C VAL A 208 -4.54 10.30 -10.85
N MET A 209 -4.11 11.10 -9.87
CA MET A 209 -4.35 12.55 -9.79
C MET A 209 -3.25 13.36 -10.51
N GLU A 210 -2.12 12.75 -10.84
CA GLU A 210 -0.97 13.47 -11.40
C GLU A 210 -1.28 14.00 -12.79
N GLY A 211 -1.06 15.30 -13.00
CA GLY A 211 -1.35 15.97 -14.27
C GLY A 211 -2.85 16.22 -14.51
N VAL A 212 -3.71 15.84 -13.58
CA VAL A 212 -5.13 16.18 -13.63
C VAL A 212 -5.31 17.59 -13.01
N PRO A 213 -5.94 18.55 -13.70
CA PRO A 213 -6.29 19.86 -13.19
C PRO A 213 -7.28 19.80 -12.05
N PHE A 214 -7.19 20.83 -11.20
CA PHE A 214 -8.11 21.07 -10.13
C PHE A 214 -8.99 22.27 -10.48
N ASN A 215 -10.31 22.09 -10.46
CA ASN A 215 -11.26 23.14 -10.76
C ASN A 215 -11.54 23.99 -9.52
N VAL A 216 -11.06 25.23 -9.51
CA VAL A 216 -11.26 26.20 -8.42
C VAL A 216 -12.56 27.01 -8.54
N THR A 217 -13.39 26.72 -9.53
CA THR A 217 -14.69 27.36 -9.74
C THR A 217 -15.81 26.37 -9.43
N GLY A 218 -16.81 26.80 -8.67
CA GLY A 218 -17.88 25.91 -8.23
C GLY A 218 -17.51 25.12 -6.96
N ARG A 219 -17.44 23.79 -7.04
CA ARG A 219 -17.32 22.88 -5.88
C ARG A 219 -15.90 22.50 -5.48
N TYR A 220 -14.87 23.10 -6.09
CA TYR A 220 -13.46 22.86 -5.74
C TYR A 220 -13.06 21.38 -5.84
N LEU A 221 -13.21 20.84 -7.04
CA LEU A 221 -13.08 19.41 -7.32
C LEU A 221 -11.94 19.16 -8.32
N GLN A 222 -11.33 17.99 -8.17
CA GLN A 222 -10.45 17.45 -9.19
C GLN A 222 -11.24 17.21 -10.48
N ASP A 223 -10.68 17.56 -11.64
CA ASP A 223 -11.31 17.30 -12.95
C ASP A 223 -11.23 15.81 -13.31
N GLU A 224 -11.93 14.98 -12.53
CA GLU A 224 -11.88 13.53 -12.60
C GLU A 224 -13.14 12.92 -11.99
N TYR A 225 -13.91 12.21 -12.82
CA TYR A 225 -14.81 11.19 -12.35
C TYR A 225 -14.02 9.97 -11.89
N ASP A 226 -13.91 9.81 -10.57
CA ASP A 226 -13.09 8.79 -9.93
C ASP A 226 -13.92 7.52 -9.66
N ALA A 227 -13.52 6.42 -10.30
CA ALA A 227 -14.15 5.11 -10.14
C ALA A 227 -13.95 4.56 -8.72
N GLY A 228 -12.80 4.82 -8.12
CA GLY A 228 -12.49 4.42 -6.74
C GLY A 228 -13.39 5.09 -5.72
N TYR A 229 -13.53 6.41 -5.80
CA TYR A 229 -14.40 7.17 -4.91
C TYR A 229 -15.86 6.78 -5.09
N SER A 230 -16.29 6.63 -6.34
CA SER A 230 -17.63 6.15 -6.66
C SER A 230 -17.90 4.77 -6.04
N GLY A 231 -16.97 3.81 -6.18
CA GLY A 231 -17.08 2.49 -5.55
C GLY A 231 -17.15 2.54 -4.02
N MET A 232 -16.33 3.37 -3.37
CA MET A 232 -16.36 3.52 -1.91
C MET A 232 -17.63 4.23 -1.41
N PHE A 233 -18.18 5.17 -2.17
CA PHE A 233 -19.47 5.79 -1.85
C PHE A 233 -20.62 4.76 -1.89
N LEU A 234 -20.62 3.88 -2.89
CA LEU A 234 -21.61 2.80 -2.98
C LEU A 234 -21.48 1.83 -1.80
N MET A 235 -20.26 1.48 -1.41
CA MET A 235 -19.98 0.68 -0.20
C MET A 235 -20.52 1.35 1.07
N ASP A 236 -20.29 2.67 1.21
CA ASP A 236 -20.79 3.46 2.34
C ASP A 236 -22.33 3.48 2.39
N CYS A 237 -23.00 3.67 1.24
CA CYS A 237 -24.46 3.55 1.15
C CYS A 237 -24.97 2.18 1.59
N MET A 238 -24.35 1.09 1.12
CA MET A 238 -24.74 -0.28 1.52
C MET A 238 -24.58 -0.50 3.02
N ALA A 239 -23.46 -0.06 3.59
CA ALA A 239 -23.22 -0.19 5.02
C ALA A 239 -24.21 0.64 5.85
N LEU A 240 -24.50 1.87 5.43
CA LEU A 240 -25.49 2.72 6.09
C LEU A 240 -26.90 2.15 5.98
N ILE A 241 -27.26 1.47 4.88
CA ILE A 241 -28.56 0.78 4.77
C ILE A 241 -28.67 -0.33 5.82
N GLU A 242 -27.62 -1.11 6.04
CA GLU A 242 -27.61 -2.15 7.09
C GLU A 242 -27.78 -1.53 8.48
N LEU A 243 -27.04 -0.47 8.77
CA LEU A 243 -27.13 0.25 10.05
C LEU A 243 -28.51 0.91 10.24
N ALA A 244 -29.05 1.55 9.22
CA ALA A 244 -30.38 2.18 9.24
C ALA A 244 -31.48 1.13 9.47
N THR A 245 -31.37 -0.03 8.82
CA THR A 245 -32.29 -1.16 9.00
C THR A 245 -32.23 -1.68 10.43
N MET A 246 -31.02 -1.78 11.01
CA MET A 246 -30.88 -2.13 12.42
C MET A 246 -31.64 -1.15 13.31
N LEU A 247 -31.60 0.16 13.01
CA LEU A 247 -32.26 1.18 13.81
C LEU A 247 -33.77 1.34 13.54
N GLY A 248 -34.30 0.79 12.44
CA GLY A 248 -35.68 1.03 12.00
C GLY A 248 -35.88 2.39 11.31
N ARG A 249 -34.84 2.91 10.65
CA ARG A 249 -34.83 4.20 9.94
C ARG A 249 -35.16 4.03 8.46
N ASP A 250 -36.41 3.69 8.17
CA ASP A 250 -36.88 3.40 6.80
C ASP A 250 -36.73 4.61 5.86
N ASP A 251 -36.81 5.83 6.40
CA ASP A 251 -36.56 7.09 5.69
C ASP A 251 -35.12 7.15 5.13
N ALA A 252 -34.14 6.83 5.98
CA ALA A 252 -32.74 6.82 5.60
C ALA A 252 -32.45 5.68 4.62
N VAL A 253 -33.04 4.48 4.83
CA VAL A 253 -32.91 3.35 3.90
C VAL A 253 -33.37 3.74 2.49
N ALA A 254 -34.53 4.38 2.36
CA ALA A 254 -35.07 4.79 1.06
C ALA A 254 -34.15 5.80 0.34
N GLU A 255 -33.66 6.81 1.07
CA GLU A 255 -32.79 7.84 0.49
C GLU A 255 -31.40 7.29 0.12
N LEU A 256 -30.81 6.42 0.95
CA LEU A 256 -29.52 5.79 0.65
C LEU A 256 -29.60 4.87 -0.57
N ARG A 257 -30.69 4.11 -0.72
CA ARG A 257 -30.95 3.31 -1.94
C ARG A 257 -31.04 4.19 -3.17
N ARG A 258 -31.79 5.30 -3.10
CA ARG A 258 -31.89 6.27 -4.20
C ARG A 258 -30.51 6.83 -4.60
N ARG A 259 -29.67 7.18 -3.62
CA ARG A 259 -28.29 7.67 -3.88
C ARG A 259 -27.42 6.59 -4.52
N PHE A 260 -27.48 5.37 -4.00
CA PHE A 260 -26.79 4.21 -4.56
C PHE A 260 -27.17 4.01 -6.02
N ASP A 261 -28.46 3.94 -6.34
CA ASP A 261 -28.93 3.66 -7.70
C ASP A 261 -28.47 4.72 -8.71
N VAL A 262 -28.50 6.00 -8.32
CA VAL A 262 -28.03 7.12 -9.15
C VAL A 262 -26.55 7.01 -9.47
N VAL A 263 -25.70 6.86 -8.45
CA VAL A 263 -24.24 6.83 -8.62
C VAL A 263 -23.81 5.54 -9.32
N ASN A 264 -24.38 4.40 -8.96
CA ASN A 264 -24.06 3.11 -9.55
C ASN A 264 -24.45 3.05 -11.03
N GLY A 265 -25.65 3.53 -11.38
CA GLY A 265 -26.09 3.62 -12.77
C GLY A 265 -25.19 4.52 -13.62
N ALA A 266 -24.64 5.60 -13.05
CA ALA A 266 -23.65 6.43 -13.73
C ALA A 266 -22.30 5.73 -13.87
N MET A 267 -21.81 5.07 -12.81
CA MET A 267 -20.52 4.35 -12.81
C MET A 267 -20.49 3.25 -13.86
N LEU A 268 -21.54 2.42 -13.92
CA LEU A 268 -21.66 1.33 -14.90
C LEU A 268 -21.75 1.85 -16.34
N ARG A 269 -22.40 3.00 -16.56
CA ARG A 269 -22.59 3.58 -17.90
C ARG A 269 -21.35 4.31 -18.41
N VAL A 270 -20.70 5.09 -17.55
CA VAL A 270 -19.70 6.09 -17.96
C VAL A 270 -18.27 5.57 -17.76
N LEU A 271 -18.01 4.90 -16.64
CA LEU A 271 -16.64 4.54 -16.25
C LEU A 271 -16.24 3.15 -16.72
N TRP A 272 -17.19 2.24 -16.96
CA TRP A 272 -16.87 0.95 -17.56
C TRP A 272 -16.29 1.11 -18.97
N ASN A 273 -15.08 0.59 -19.20
CA ASN A 273 -14.45 0.53 -20.50
C ASN A 273 -14.41 -0.92 -20.99
N GLU A 274 -15.28 -1.29 -21.94
CA GLU A 274 -15.41 -2.65 -22.46
C GLU A 274 -14.10 -3.20 -23.06
N SER A 275 -13.41 -2.37 -23.86
CA SER A 275 -12.18 -2.76 -24.54
C SER A 275 -11.07 -3.05 -23.53
N ALA A 276 -10.88 -2.11 -22.60
CA ALA A 276 -9.85 -2.22 -21.59
C ALA A 276 -10.21 -3.30 -20.55
N GLY A 277 -11.49 -3.46 -20.22
CA GLY A 277 -12.02 -4.44 -19.28
C GLY A 277 -11.89 -4.01 -17.82
N TYR A 278 -12.01 -2.73 -17.52
CA TYR A 278 -12.04 -2.18 -16.17
C TYR A 278 -12.83 -0.85 -16.11
N PHE A 279 -13.11 -0.39 -14.90
CA PHE A 279 -13.69 0.93 -14.64
C PHE A 279 -12.60 2.00 -14.68
N GLN A 280 -12.53 2.75 -15.77
CA GLN A 280 -11.49 3.74 -16.03
C GLN A 280 -11.92 5.12 -15.55
N ASN A 281 -11.05 5.81 -14.80
CA ASN A 281 -11.24 7.20 -14.45
C ASN A 281 -11.28 8.07 -15.72
N ARG A 282 -12.08 9.13 -15.69
CA ARG A 282 -12.25 10.04 -16.84
C ARG A 282 -12.27 11.47 -16.39
N ARG A 283 -11.81 12.39 -17.26
CA ARG A 283 -11.98 13.83 -17.05
C ARG A 283 -13.45 14.17 -16.89
N SER A 284 -13.80 14.92 -15.86
CA SER A 284 -15.18 15.35 -15.65
C SER A 284 -15.59 16.43 -16.65
N ALA A 285 -14.64 17.16 -17.22
CA ALA A 285 -14.87 18.18 -18.24
C ALA A 285 -15.32 17.63 -19.61
N ASP A 286 -14.72 16.52 -20.07
CA ASP A 286 -14.89 16.04 -21.46
C ASP A 286 -14.90 14.51 -21.63
N LEU A 287 -14.89 13.75 -20.54
CA LEU A 287 -14.84 12.29 -20.52
C LEU A 287 -13.59 11.66 -21.16
N THR A 288 -12.53 12.45 -21.39
CA THR A 288 -11.24 11.91 -21.84
C THR A 288 -10.72 10.89 -20.82
N PRO A 289 -10.25 9.71 -21.27
CA PRO A 289 -9.71 8.70 -20.37
C PRO A 289 -8.49 9.17 -19.57
N ILE A 290 -8.42 8.76 -18.31
CA ILE A 290 -7.21 8.84 -17.49
C ILE A 290 -6.57 7.44 -17.52
N GLU A 291 -5.37 7.35 -18.09
CA GLU A 291 -4.73 6.06 -18.42
C GLU A 291 -4.03 5.40 -17.23
N ARG A 292 -3.61 6.17 -16.23
CA ARG A 292 -2.89 5.64 -15.08
C ARG A 292 -3.80 4.76 -14.23
N MET A 293 -3.29 3.58 -13.89
CA MET A 293 -4.04 2.59 -13.13
C MET A 293 -3.46 2.39 -11.73
N ALA A 294 -4.35 2.38 -10.74
CA ALA A 294 -4.07 2.15 -9.32
C ALA A 294 -5.10 1.17 -8.74
N PRO A 295 -4.88 0.61 -7.53
CA PRO A 295 -5.83 -0.32 -6.92
C PRO A 295 -7.26 0.24 -6.73
N THR A 296 -7.43 1.56 -6.73
CA THR A 296 -8.74 2.24 -6.74
C THR A 296 -9.66 1.77 -7.87
N HIS A 297 -9.11 1.31 -8.99
CA HIS A 297 -9.87 0.81 -10.14
C HIS A 297 -10.56 -0.53 -9.88
N PHE A 298 -10.23 -1.21 -8.77
CA PHE A 298 -10.92 -2.41 -8.31
C PHE A 298 -12.06 -2.10 -7.33
N TYR A 299 -12.14 -0.89 -6.78
CA TYR A 299 -13.12 -0.52 -5.77
C TYR A 299 -14.57 -0.45 -6.28
N PRO A 300 -14.87 -0.21 -7.58
CA PRO A 300 -16.22 -0.41 -8.11
C PRO A 300 -16.82 -1.79 -7.80
N LEU A 301 -15.97 -2.82 -7.66
CA LEU A 301 -16.42 -4.17 -7.30
C LEU A 301 -17.01 -4.25 -5.89
N LEU A 302 -16.79 -3.27 -5.01
CA LEU A 302 -17.39 -3.20 -3.67
C LEU A 302 -18.93 -3.21 -3.70
N ALA A 303 -19.54 -2.74 -4.79
CA ALA A 303 -20.99 -2.74 -4.98
C ALA A 303 -21.59 -4.16 -5.15
N GLY A 304 -20.75 -5.17 -5.44
CA GLY A 304 -21.12 -6.57 -5.60
C GLY A 304 -22.01 -6.86 -6.83
N PRO A 305 -22.19 -8.14 -7.20
CA PRO A 305 -22.88 -8.52 -8.44
C PRO A 305 -24.41 -8.40 -8.39
N ALA A 306 -25.01 -8.17 -7.22
CA ALA A 306 -26.47 -8.06 -7.08
C ALA A 306 -27.04 -6.79 -7.72
N SER A 307 -26.26 -5.71 -7.71
CA SER A 307 -26.68 -4.42 -8.27
C SER A 307 -25.54 -3.64 -8.91
N GLY A 308 -24.28 -3.95 -8.59
CA GLY A 308 -23.09 -3.34 -9.16
C GLY A 308 -22.53 -4.10 -10.36
N PRO A 309 -21.19 -4.14 -10.51
CA PRO A 309 -20.53 -4.81 -11.63
C PRO A 309 -20.88 -6.31 -11.73
N SER A 310 -21.06 -6.81 -12.95
CA SER A 310 -21.39 -8.23 -13.17
C SER A 310 -20.21 -9.16 -12.87
N GLU A 311 -20.47 -10.46 -12.72
CA GLU A 311 -19.41 -11.50 -12.62
C GLU A 311 -18.44 -11.43 -13.81
N GLU A 312 -18.92 -11.10 -15.01
CA GLU A 312 -18.08 -10.97 -16.20
C GLU A 312 -17.19 -9.72 -16.13
N GLN A 313 -17.73 -8.58 -15.69
CA GLN A 313 -16.95 -7.36 -15.50
C GLN A 313 -15.89 -7.55 -14.41
N ALA A 314 -16.24 -8.20 -13.31
CA ALA A 314 -15.32 -8.55 -12.23
C ALA A 314 -14.20 -9.48 -12.74
N ARG A 315 -14.56 -10.55 -13.45
CA ARG A 315 -13.61 -11.47 -14.07
C ARG A 315 -12.67 -10.75 -15.03
N ALA A 316 -13.19 -9.90 -15.92
CA ALA A 316 -12.38 -9.14 -16.86
C ALA A 316 -11.39 -8.22 -16.15
N THR A 317 -11.86 -7.48 -15.13
CA THR A 317 -11.03 -6.56 -14.34
C THR A 317 -9.91 -7.32 -13.61
N VAL A 318 -10.24 -8.47 -13.02
CA VAL A 318 -9.28 -9.30 -12.29
C VAL A 318 -8.24 -9.91 -13.22
N VAL A 319 -8.68 -10.60 -14.28
CA VAL A 319 -7.79 -11.38 -15.15
C VAL A 319 -6.88 -10.47 -15.98
N LYS A 320 -7.43 -9.39 -16.56
CA LYS A 320 -6.64 -8.49 -17.42
C LYS A 320 -5.65 -7.64 -16.63
N HIS A 321 -5.93 -7.36 -15.35
CA HIS A 321 -5.17 -6.37 -14.59
C HIS A 321 -4.69 -6.84 -13.22
N LEU A 322 -5.59 -7.29 -12.33
CA LEU A 322 -5.21 -7.62 -10.95
C LEU A 322 -4.18 -8.77 -10.91
N THR A 323 -4.47 -9.85 -11.62
CA THR A 323 -3.60 -11.04 -11.68
C THR A 323 -2.58 -10.98 -12.82
N ASN A 324 -2.53 -9.88 -13.55
CA ASN A 324 -1.57 -9.71 -14.63
C ASN A 324 -0.17 -9.41 -14.06
N PRO A 325 0.86 -10.21 -14.36
CA PRO A 325 2.21 -10.07 -13.78
C PRO A 325 2.91 -8.76 -14.19
N VAL A 326 2.52 -8.19 -15.33
CA VAL A 326 3.03 -6.91 -15.84
C VAL A 326 2.40 -5.72 -15.09
N ARG A 327 1.26 -5.93 -14.42
CA ARG A 327 0.47 -4.88 -13.75
C ARG A 327 0.52 -5.00 -12.25
N PHE A 328 -0.48 -5.62 -11.63
CA PHE A 328 -0.55 -5.71 -10.17
C PHE A 328 0.00 -7.02 -9.61
N ALA A 329 0.19 -8.04 -10.45
CA ALA A 329 0.84 -9.30 -10.09
C ALA A 329 0.28 -9.98 -8.82
N VAL A 330 -1.02 -9.82 -8.56
CA VAL A 330 -1.70 -10.64 -7.55
C VAL A 330 -1.76 -12.08 -8.05
N TRP A 331 -1.49 -13.05 -7.19
CA TRP A 331 -1.53 -14.44 -7.65
C TRP A 331 -2.95 -14.87 -8.04
N PRO A 332 -3.12 -15.65 -9.11
CA PRO A 332 -4.45 -16.14 -9.53
C PRO A 332 -5.00 -17.23 -8.60
N SER A 333 -4.24 -17.64 -7.59
CA SER A 333 -4.65 -18.60 -6.56
C SER A 333 -3.87 -18.32 -5.27
N GLY A 334 -4.20 -19.01 -4.16
CA GLY A 334 -3.43 -18.95 -2.92
C GLY A 334 -1.98 -19.47 -3.02
N MET A 335 -1.55 -19.95 -4.19
CA MET A 335 -0.19 -20.38 -4.49
C MET A 335 0.38 -19.57 -5.66
N PRO A 336 1.71 -19.36 -5.70
CA PRO A 336 2.35 -18.73 -6.85
C PRO A 336 2.08 -19.52 -8.14
N PRO A 337 2.02 -18.84 -9.31
CA PRO A 337 2.00 -19.49 -10.62
C PRO A 337 3.10 -20.56 -10.75
N LYS A 338 2.75 -21.73 -11.31
CA LYS A 338 3.66 -22.89 -11.40
C LYS A 338 4.66 -22.77 -12.56
N ASP A 339 4.22 -22.16 -13.65
CA ASP A 339 4.96 -21.90 -14.87
C ASP A 339 6.06 -20.85 -14.68
N HIS A 340 5.81 -19.85 -13.83
CA HIS A 340 6.75 -18.79 -13.53
C HIS A 340 6.85 -18.56 -12.02
N PRO A 341 7.71 -19.26 -11.28
CA PRO A 341 7.82 -19.06 -9.84
C PRO A 341 8.37 -17.68 -9.51
N ALA A 342 7.87 -17.08 -8.42
CA ALA A 342 8.38 -15.81 -7.90
C ALA A 342 9.88 -15.90 -7.54
N PRO A 343 10.64 -14.80 -7.61
CA PRO A 343 12.03 -14.80 -7.19
C PRO A 343 12.17 -15.21 -5.71
N PRO A 344 13.34 -15.75 -5.31
CA PRO A 344 13.63 -16.08 -3.91
C PRO A 344 13.40 -14.88 -2.98
N GLU A 345 13.10 -15.13 -1.71
CA GLU A 345 12.78 -14.07 -0.74
C GLU A 345 13.95 -13.09 -0.48
N ALA A 346 15.18 -13.55 -0.72
CA ALA A 346 16.40 -12.76 -0.63
C ALA A 346 16.74 -12.00 -1.92
N ALA A 347 15.94 -12.15 -2.97
CA ALA A 347 16.11 -11.38 -4.19
C ALA A 347 15.79 -9.90 -3.93
N ARG A 348 16.57 -9.03 -4.56
CA ARG A 348 16.48 -7.57 -4.47
C ARG A 348 16.60 -6.98 -5.87
N PRO A 349 15.98 -5.82 -6.12
CA PRO A 349 16.11 -5.16 -7.41
C PRO A 349 17.56 -4.73 -7.65
N LEU A 350 18.06 -5.02 -8.85
CA LEU A 350 19.28 -4.42 -9.38
C LEU A 350 18.92 -3.07 -9.97
N VAL A 351 19.28 -2.00 -9.27
CA VAL A 351 18.83 -0.65 -9.59
C VAL A 351 19.93 0.12 -10.27
N GLN A 352 19.64 0.61 -11.47
CA GLN A 352 20.52 1.52 -12.17
C GLN A 352 20.24 2.96 -11.74
N TRP A 353 21.25 3.62 -11.18
CA TRP A 353 21.23 5.02 -10.82
C TRP A 353 22.08 5.84 -11.78
N ARG A 354 21.75 7.12 -11.88
CA ARG A 354 22.51 8.10 -12.64
C ARG A 354 22.76 9.36 -11.83
N SER A 355 24.02 9.77 -11.75
CA SER A 355 24.42 10.99 -11.05
C SER A 355 24.06 12.24 -11.85
N LYS A 356 24.11 13.42 -11.21
CA LYS A 356 24.01 14.72 -11.91
C LYS A 356 25.08 14.93 -12.99
N SER A 357 26.26 14.33 -12.83
CA SER A 357 27.33 14.36 -13.84
C SER A 357 27.15 13.31 -14.95
N GLY A 358 26.04 12.57 -14.93
CA GLY A 358 25.68 11.60 -15.94
C GLY A 358 26.30 10.21 -15.77
N ARG A 359 27.07 9.97 -14.69
CA ARG A 359 27.71 8.68 -14.39
C ARG A 359 26.70 7.66 -13.88
N HIS A 360 26.95 6.39 -14.18
CA HIS A 360 26.05 5.29 -13.89
C HIS A 360 26.56 4.48 -12.69
N THR A 361 25.64 4.15 -11.78
CA THR A 361 25.93 3.36 -10.58
C THR A 361 24.92 2.24 -10.45
N LEU A 362 25.37 0.98 -10.46
CA LEU A 362 24.50 -0.17 -10.22
C LEU A 362 24.47 -0.49 -8.72
N CYS A 363 23.27 -0.45 -8.12
CA CYS A 363 23.08 -0.82 -6.73
C CYS A 363 22.22 -2.08 -6.60
N CYS A 364 22.71 -3.05 -5.84
CA CYS A 364 22.03 -4.32 -5.54
C CYS A 364 21.82 -4.56 -4.04
N THR A 365 22.33 -3.66 -3.18
CA THR A 365 22.18 -3.73 -1.73
C THR A 365 21.42 -2.51 -1.20
N LEU A 366 20.73 -2.67 -0.09
CA LEU A 366 20.02 -1.57 0.59
C LEU A 366 20.97 -0.40 0.90
N ARG A 367 22.17 -0.71 1.41
CA ARG A 367 23.20 0.29 1.73
C ARG A 367 23.64 1.11 0.51
N CYS A 368 23.90 0.46 -0.62
CA CYS A 368 24.30 1.17 -1.85
C CYS A 368 23.22 2.16 -2.27
N ASN A 369 21.98 1.66 -2.41
CA ASN A 369 20.86 2.48 -2.83
C ASN A 369 20.58 3.65 -1.87
N PHE A 370 20.62 3.40 -0.56
CA PHE A 370 20.45 4.45 0.45
C PHE A 370 21.49 5.55 0.33
N ASN A 371 22.75 5.20 0.05
CA ASN A 371 23.83 6.18 -0.09
C ASN A 371 23.69 7.04 -1.36
N VAL A 372 23.13 6.48 -2.44
CA VAL A 372 23.05 7.18 -3.73
C VAL A 372 21.76 7.96 -3.92
N ARG A 373 20.66 7.57 -3.26
CA ARG A 373 19.31 8.12 -3.48
C ARG A 373 19.20 9.65 -3.37
N GLY A 374 20.03 10.28 -2.53
CA GLY A 374 20.00 11.74 -2.34
C GLY A 374 20.68 12.56 -3.45
N ASN A 375 21.57 11.94 -4.24
CA ASN A 375 22.40 12.63 -5.23
C ASN A 375 22.27 12.07 -6.66
N HIS A 376 21.52 10.98 -6.82
CA HIS A 376 21.32 10.28 -8.08
C HIS A 376 19.84 10.14 -8.38
N THR A 377 19.51 10.04 -9.67
CA THR A 377 18.17 9.71 -10.15
C THR A 377 18.13 8.22 -10.49
N LYS A 378 17.07 7.55 -10.07
CA LYS A 378 16.81 6.16 -10.43
C LYS A 378 16.42 6.11 -11.92
N VAL A 379 17.03 5.20 -12.68
CA VAL A 379 16.85 5.13 -14.15
C VAL A 379 16.04 3.92 -14.56
N ARG A 380 16.39 2.74 -14.05
CA ARG A 380 15.72 1.47 -14.39
C ARG A 380 16.00 0.38 -13.36
N TYR A 381 15.13 -0.61 -13.32
CA TYR A 381 15.47 -1.92 -12.81
C TYR A 381 16.14 -2.71 -13.93
N GLU A 382 17.29 -3.31 -13.64
CA GLU A 382 17.97 -4.19 -14.59
C GLU A 382 17.43 -5.63 -14.49
N ALA A 383 17.11 -6.07 -13.27
CA ALA A 383 16.69 -7.43 -12.93
C ALA A 383 16.41 -7.54 -11.42
N MET A 384 16.06 -8.74 -10.96
CA MET A 384 16.07 -9.14 -9.54
C MET A 384 17.24 -10.10 -9.27
N GLY A 385 18.02 -9.88 -8.21
CA GLY A 385 19.22 -10.66 -7.88
C GLY A 385 19.38 -10.92 -6.38
N VAL A 386 20.06 -12.01 -5.99
CA VAL A 386 20.18 -12.40 -4.57
C VAL A 386 21.36 -11.73 -3.89
N ALA A 387 21.10 -10.89 -2.89
CA ALA A 387 22.14 -10.07 -2.25
C ALA A 387 22.87 -10.74 -1.06
N SER A 388 22.53 -11.97 -0.67
CA SER A 388 23.13 -12.64 0.51
C SER A 388 23.52 -14.10 0.29
N VAL A 389 24.59 -14.52 0.98
CA VAL A 389 25.13 -15.89 0.96
C VAL A 389 24.28 -16.79 1.84
N GLY A 390 23.70 -17.86 1.26
CA GLY A 390 22.90 -18.87 1.96
C GLY A 390 21.43 -18.96 1.53
N ALA A 391 20.96 -18.09 0.64
CA ALA A 391 19.55 -18.03 0.24
C ALA A 391 19.17 -18.80 -1.04
N LEU A 392 20.15 -19.41 -1.71
CA LEU A 392 19.93 -20.22 -2.91
C LEU A 392 20.18 -21.69 -2.57
N THR A 393 19.11 -22.50 -2.60
CA THR A 393 19.18 -23.94 -2.28
C THR A 393 19.51 -24.79 -3.50
N ASP A 394 19.36 -24.25 -4.72
CA ASP A 394 19.50 -25.00 -5.97
C ASP A 394 20.30 -24.20 -7.02
N GLY A 395 21.34 -24.82 -7.57
CA GLY A 395 22.16 -24.28 -8.68
C GLY A 395 23.54 -23.75 -8.27
N GLU A 396 24.51 -23.91 -9.18
CA GLU A 396 25.82 -23.26 -9.04
C GLU A 396 25.66 -21.73 -9.19
N THR A 397 26.38 -20.98 -8.36
CA THR A 397 26.31 -19.51 -8.32
C THR A 397 27.68 -18.87 -8.48
N THR A 398 27.71 -17.70 -9.12
CA THR A 398 28.87 -16.82 -9.19
C THR A 398 28.69 -15.70 -8.18
N ALA A 399 29.65 -15.58 -7.25
CA ALA A 399 29.72 -14.45 -6.34
C ALA A 399 30.28 -13.21 -7.05
N LEU A 400 29.50 -12.13 -7.04
CA LEU A 400 29.83 -10.84 -7.62
C LEU A 400 30.02 -9.82 -6.51
N TYR A 401 31.09 -9.04 -6.62
CA TYR A 401 31.52 -8.03 -5.66
C TYR A 401 31.37 -6.65 -6.28
N ALA A 402 31.12 -5.65 -5.44
CA ALA A 402 31.10 -4.25 -5.87
C ALA A 402 32.53 -3.76 -6.09
N TYR A 403 32.77 -3.11 -7.23
CA TYR A 403 34.03 -2.45 -7.57
C TYR A 403 33.77 -0.98 -7.85
N GLY A 404 34.55 -0.09 -7.22
CA GLY A 404 34.64 1.30 -7.59
C GLY A 404 35.66 1.45 -8.72
N CYS A 405 35.22 1.87 -9.90
CA CYS A 405 36.05 2.08 -11.09
C CYS A 405 36.21 3.58 -11.42
N GLY A 406 37.27 3.91 -12.16
CA GLY A 406 37.60 5.29 -12.58
C GLY A 406 38.55 6.03 -11.62
N LEU A 407 38.99 7.25 -12.01
CA LEU A 407 40.06 8.01 -11.32
C LEU A 407 39.82 8.28 -9.83
N ASN A 408 38.57 8.20 -9.34
CA ASN A 408 38.19 8.40 -7.93
C ASN A 408 37.28 7.28 -7.38
N GLY A 409 37.11 6.15 -8.08
CA GLY A 409 36.23 5.05 -7.65
C GLY A 409 34.74 5.40 -7.57
N SER A 410 34.24 6.35 -8.37
CA SER A 410 32.86 6.84 -8.27
C SER A 410 31.82 5.93 -8.90
N ASP A 411 32.23 5.07 -9.83
CA ASP A 411 31.32 4.28 -10.64
C ASP A 411 31.33 2.86 -10.10
N VAL A 412 30.20 2.43 -9.53
CA VAL A 412 30.09 1.10 -8.91
C VAL A 412 29.60 0.10 -9.95
N THR A 413 30.44 -0.90 -10.20
CA THR A 413 30.15 -2.04 -11.08
C THR A 413 30.19 -3.36 -10.31
N LEU A 414 29.78 -4.45 -10.95
CA LEU A 414 29.81 -5.81 -10.39
C LEU A 414 30.76 -6.71 -11.19
N ALA A 415 31.61 -7.45 -10.47
CA ALA A 415 32.49 -8.43 -11.08
C ALA A 415 32.90 -9.56 -10.11
N PRO A 416 33.44 -10.69 -10.59
CA PRO A 416 33.94 -11.77 -9.74
C PRO A 416 35.09 -11.33 -8.82
N GLU A 417 35.30 -12.02 -7.69
CA GLU A 417 36.26 -11.60 -6.64
C GLU A 417 37.68 -11.29 -7.11
N ARG A 418 38.19 -12.07 -8.07
CA ARG A 418 39.56 -11.94 -8.61
C ARG A 418 39.58 -11.23 -9.96
N TRP A 419 38.56 -10.43 -10.25
CA TRP A 419 38.48 -9.67 -11.48
C TRP A 419 39.60 -8.63 -11.55
N THR A 420 40.33 -8.65 -12.65
CA THR A 420 41.29 -7.62 -13.03
C THR A 420 40.82 -7.05 -14.37
N PRO A 421 40.46 -5.76 -14.46
CA PRO A 421 39.98 -5.18 -15.70
C PRO A 421 41.08 -5.25 -16.77
N ALA A 422 40.80 -5.91 -17.89
CA ALA A 422 41.70 -5.93 -19.04
C ALA A 422 41.76 -4.58 -19.76
N GLN A 423 40.75 -3.71 -19.53
CA GLN A 423 40.58 -2.40 -20.14
C GLN A 423 40.03 -1.43 -19.08
N GLY A 424 40.56 -0.21 -18.99
CA GLY A 424 40.13 0.81 -18.04
C GLY A 424 41.03 0.94 -16.80
N GLY A 425 40.93 2.09 -16.09
CA GLY A 425 41.77 2.45 -14.95
C GLY A 425 41.62 1.53 -13.72
N PRO A 426 42.28 1.83 -12.59
CA PRO A 426 42.26 0.95 -11.41
C PRO A 426 40.83 0.82 -10.86
N CYS A 427 40.28 -0.39 -10.92
CA CYS A 427 39.06 -0.76 -10.21
C CYS A 427 39.43 -1.38 -8.86
N ILE A 428 38.87 -0.85 -7.78
CA ILE A 428 39.14 -1.32 -6.42
C ILE A 428 37.88 -2.00 -5.88
N LYS A 429 38.05 -3.20 -5.34
CA LYS A 429 36.97 -3.95 -4.68
C LYS A 429 36.54 -3.19 -3.42
N ASP A 430 35.25 -2.85 -3.31
CA ASP A 430 34.68 -2.03 -2.23
C ASP A 430 34.12 -2.87 -1.06
N SER A 431 34.05 -4.20 -1.20
CA SER A 431 33.48 -5.08 -0.18
C SER A 431 34.27 -6.37 0.06
N THR A 432 34.21 -6.85 1.30
CA THR A 432 34.74 -8.18 1.70
C THR A 432 33.71 -9.29 1.49
N ALA A 433 32.42 -8.96 1.50
CA ALA A 433 31.33 -9.87 1.20
C ALA A 433 30.82 -9.69 -0.25
N PRO A 434 30.30 -10.75 -0.89
CA PRO A 434 29.59 -10.63 -2.17
C PRO A 434 28.44 -9.63 -2.06
N ALA A 435 28.28 -8.81 -3.09
CA ALA A 435 27.14 -7.90 -3.23
C ALA A 435 25.95 -8.58 -3.92
N LEU A 436 26.21 -9.57 -4.77
CA LEU A 436 25.22 -10.31 -5.54
C LEU A 436 25.68 -11.75 -5.78
N LEU A 437 24.76 -12.70 -5.71
CA LEU A 437 24.91 -14.06 -6.25
C LEU A 437 24.09 -14.17 -7.54
N ALA A 438 24.77 -14.44 -8.65
CA ALA A 438 24.14 -14.72 -9.94
C ALA A 438 24.18 -16.23 -10.22
N LEU A 439 23.17 -16.76 -10.90
CA LEU A 439 23.14 -18.17 -11.31
C LEU A 439 24.16 -18.40 -12.44
N THR A 440 24.91 -19.50 -12.42
CA THR A 440 25.90 -19.79 -13.48
C THR A 440 25.25 -20.30 -14.76
N SER A 441 24.04 -20.86 -14.68
CA SER A 441 23.31 -21.40 -15.82
C SER A 441 21.81 -21.12 -15.73
N ARG A 442 21.14 -21.18 -16.88
CA ARG A 442 19.68 -21.26 -16.98
C ARG A 442 19.22 -22.68 -16.66
N SER A 443 19.02 -23.00 -15.39
CA SER A 443 18.53 -24.31 -14.95
C SER A 443 17.29 -24.19 -14.06
N GLY A 444 16.41 -25.20 -14.12
CA GLY A 444 15.19 -25.26 -13.31
C GLY A 444 13.94 -24.66 -13.99
N PRO A 445 12.80 -24.61 -13.29
CA PRO A 445 11.51 -24.24 -13.87
C PRO A 445 11.46 -22.82 -14.46
N ALA A 446 12.24 -21.88 -13.90
CA ALA A 446 12.32 -20.50 -14.36
C ALA A 446 13.42 -20.24 -15.39
N ALA A 447 14.12 -21.28 -15.89
CA ALA A 447 15.31 -21.13 -16.72
C ALA A 447 15.11 -20.27 -17.97
N ALA A 448 13.94 -20.35 -18.60
CA ALA A 448 13.60 -19.58 -19.79
C ALA A 448 13.46 -18.08 -19.51
N ASP A 449 13.05 -17.70 -18.30
CA ASP A 449 12.78 -16.32 -17.91
C ASP A 449 13.98 -15.62 -17.27
N LEU A 450 15.10 -16.32 -17.10
CA LEU A 450 16.31 -15.72 -16.53
C LEU A 450 17.05 -14.83 -17.54
N HIS A 451 17.38 -13.61 -17.11
CA HIS A 451 18.10 -12.62 -17.89
C HIS A 451 19.61 -12.79 -17.72
N ALA A 452 20.35 -12.62 -18.82
CA ALA A 452 21.81 -12.60 -18.78
C ALA A 452 22.29 -11.27 -18.19
N LEU A 453 23.06 -11.35 -17.10
CA LEU A 453 23.76 -10.21 -16.50
C LEU A 453 25.11 -10.05 -17.18
N GLU A 454 25.33 -8.91 -17.83
CA GLU A 454 26.47 -8.68 -18.71
C GLU A 454 27.31 -7.50 -18.22
N LEU A 455 28.63 -7.64 -18.29
CA LEU A 455 29.58 -6.55 -18.13
C LEU A 455 29.92 -5.97 -19.49
N TRP A 456 29.79 -4.66 -19.63
CA TRP A 456 30.11 -3.88 -20.80
C TRP A 456 31.20 -2.84 -20.47
N TYR A 457 31.94 -2.37 -21.48
CA TYR A 457 33.03 -1.41 -21.31
C TYR A 457 33.02 -0.35 -22.41
N HIS A 458 33.39 0.88 -22.09
CA HIS A 458 33.61 1.96 -23.06
C HIS A 458 35.05 2.51 -22.94
N PRO A 459 35.84 2.52 -24.04
CA PRO A 459 37.26 2.89 -24.00
C PRO A 459 37.53 4.37 -23.73
N ALA A 460 36.68 5.29 -24.22
CA ALA A 460 36.93 6.73 -24.09
C ALA A 460 36.74 7.26 -22.65
N PRO A 461 35.64 6.96 -21.93
CA PRO A 461 35.56 7.25 -20.50
C PRO A 461 36.32 6.23 -19.64
N SER A 462 36.79 5.11 -20.22
CA SER A 462 37.39 3.98 -19.48
C SER A 462 36.46 3.46 -18.38
N ASP A 463 35.20 3.29 -18.73
CA ASP A 463 34.10 3.01 -17.80
C ASP A 463 33.48 1.63 -18.03
N HIS A 464 32.96 1.03 -16.96
CA HIS A 464 32.33 -0.28 -16.93
C HIS A 464 30.85 -0.17 -16.63
N TYR A 465 30.04 -0.91 -17.39
CA TYR A 465 28.60 -0.82 -17.30
C TYR A 465 27.96 -2.21 -17.22
N VAL A 466 27.26 -2.51 -16.13
CA VAL A 466 26.61 -3.80 -15.92
C VAL A 466 25.12 -3.66 -16.19
N VAL A 467 24.61 -4.49 -17.09
CA VAL A 467 23.22 -4.45 -17.57
C VAL A 467 22.64 -5.86 -17.69
N ALA A 468 21.33 -5.98 -17.49
CA ALA A 468 20.60 -7.24 -17.67
C ALA A 468 19.31 -7.05 -18.47
N SER A 469 18.67 -5.90 -18.34
CA SER A 469 17.45 -5.57 -19.08
C SER A 469 17.75 -5.31 -20.56
N ASP A 470 16.77 -5.58 -21.43
CA ASP A 470 16.92 -5.27 -22.86
C ASP A 470 17.09 -3.77 -23.10
N SER A 471 16.41 -2.93 -22.32
CA SER A 471 16.57 -1.47 -22.37
C SER A 471 17.94 -1.02 -21.87
N GLY A 472 18.50 -1.67 -20.85
CA GLY A 472 19.86 -1.43 -20.37
C GLY A 472 20.92 -1.78 -21.40
N LYS A 473 20.78 -2.94 -22.08
CA LYS A 473 21.67 -3.35 -23.18
C LYS A 473 21.60 -2.39 -24.36
N ALA A 474 20.39 -1.95 -24.73
CA ALA A 474 20.20 -0.96 -25.78
C ALA A 474 20.81 0.40 -25.41
N ASP A 475 20.63 0.88 -24.18
CA ASP A 475 21.22 2.13 -23.70
C ASP A 475 22.75 2.06 -23.62
N ALA A 476 23.31 0.92 -23.19
CA ALA A 476 24.75 0.68 -23.19
C ALA A 476 25.33 0.76 -24.61
N ALA A 477 24.75 0.02 -25.56
CA ALA A 477 25.18 0.00 -26.95
C ALA A 477 25.07 1.38 -27.62
N ALA A 478 23.95 2.09 -27.41
CA ALA A 478 23.72 3.44 -27.96
C ALA A 478 24.76 4.46 -27.45
N ARG A 479 25.38 4.21 -26.30
CA ARG A 479 26.42 5.04 -25.69
C ARG A 479 27.83 4.59 -26.03
N GLY A 480 28.01 3.62 -26.92
CA GLY A 480 29.33 3.15 -27.34
C GLY A 480 30.02 2.19 -26.37
N TYR A 481 29.28 1.60 -25.42
CA TYR A 481 29.78 0.48 -24.65
C TYR A 481 29.70 -0.80 -25.48
N HIS A 482 30.66 -1.71 -25.28
CA HIS A 482 30.66 -3.05 -25.87
C HIS A 482 30.70 -4.12 -24.79
N ARG A 483 29.98 -5.22 -25.01
CA ARG A 483 29.96 -6.37 -24.09
C ARG A 483 31.35 -6.99 -23.97
N VAL A 484 31.81 -7.21 -22.74
CA VAL A 484 33.12 -7.83 -22.42
C VAL A 484 33.01 -9.13 -21.63
N ALA A 485 31.94 -9.35 -20.85
CA ALA A 485 31.74 -10.61 -20.14
C ALA A 485 30.27 -10.94 -19.86
N LEU A 486 29.98 -12.23 -19.72
CA LEU A 486 28.77 -12.74 -19.03
C LEU A 486 29.12 -12.94 -17.56
N LEU A 487 28.36 -12.32 -16.65
CA LEU A 487 28.55 -12.45 -15.21
C LEU A 487 27.68 -13.56 -14.59
N GLY A 488 26.60 -13.93 -15.26
CA GLY A 488 25.68 -14.99 -14.85
C GLY A 488 24.26 -14.68 -15.29
N TYR A 489 23.29 -15.28 -14.59
CA TYR A 489 21.87 -15.15 -14.86
C TYR A 489 21.11 -14.67 -13.61
N VAL A 490 20.11 -13.82 -13.83
CA VAL A 490 19.31 -13.13 -12.81
C VAL A 490 17.82 -13.19 -13.18
N TRP A 491 16.93 -12.97 -12.21
CA TRP A 491 15.48 -12.97 -12.44
C TRP A 491 15.04 -11.72 -13.22
N PRO A 492 13.95 -11.80 -14.00
CA PRO A 492 13.47 -10.68 -14.78
C PRO A 492 13.10 -9.50 -13.88
N GLN A 493 13.16 -8.29 -14.44
CA GLN A 493 12.78 -7.09 -13.72
C GLN A 493 11.27 -7.06 -13.45
N PRO A 494 10.82 -6.42 -12.35
CA PRO A 494 9.39 -6.22 -12.09
C PRO A 494 8.67 -5.54 -13.25
N GLY A 495 7.40 -5.90 -13.49
CA GLY A 495 6.58 -5.31 -14.55
C GLY A 495 6.87 -5.83 -15.95
N THR A 496 7.57 -6.96 -16.08
CA THR A 496 7.77 -7.64 -17.38
C THR A 496 6.93 -8.91 -17.48
N PRO A 497 6.61 -9.38 -18.70
CA PRO A 497 5.98 -10.68 -18.88
C PRO A 497 6.76 -11.76 -18.11
N ASN A 498 6.04 -12.70 -17.49
CA ASN A 498 6.60 -13.81 -16.72
C ASN A 498 7.37 -13.42 -15.44
N ALA A 499 7.46 -12.13 -15.08
CA ALA A 499 8.01 -11.69 -13.80
C ALA A 499 6.98 -11.85 -12.67
N THR A 500 6.82 -13.09 -12.18
CA THR A 500 5.94 -13.34 -11.04
C THR A 500 6.46 -12.61 -9.81
N SER A 501 5.65 -11.69 -9.30
CA SER A 501 6.00 -10.92 -8.10
C SER A 501 5.65 -11.70 -6.83
N ARG A 502 6.52 -11.65 -5.82
CA ARG A 502 6.25 -12.25 -4.51
C ARG A 502 5.18 -11.46 -3.76
N TYR A 503 5.17 -10.15 -3.94
CA TYR A 503 4.17 -9.24 -3.39
C TYR A 503 3.41 -8.62 -4.55
N GLY A 504 2.09 -8.58 -4.44
CA GLY A 504 1.20 -8.02 -5.46
C GLY A 504 0.49 -6.77 -4.95
N LEU A 505 -0.22 -6.09 -5.85
CA LEU A 505 -1.03 -4.89 -5.62
C LEU A 505 -0.26 -3.61 -5.20
N PRO A 506 0.79 -3.20 -5.93
CA PRO A 506 1.37 -1.86 -5.73
C PRO A 506 0.34 -0.74 -5.95
N SER A 507 0.58 0.43 -5.37
CA SER A 507 -0.30 1.61 -5.49
C SER A 507 -0.42 2.17 -6.91
N ILE A 508 0.45 1.73 -7.83
CA ILE A 508 0.39 1.99 -9.27
C ILE A 508 0.75 0.70 -10.00
N SER A 509 0.19 0.49 -11.20
CA SER A 509 0.55 -0.65 -12.06
C SER A 509 2.06 -0.72 -12.35
N LYS A 510 2.64 -1.93 -12.35
CA LYS A 510 4.09 -2.14 -12.55
C LYS A 510 4.62 -1.72 -13.93
N ASP A 511 3.74 -1.63 -14.93
CA ASP A 511 4.05 -1.14 -16.28
C ASP A 511 3.99 0.38 -16.41
N ASP A 512 3.62 1.10 -15.35
CA ASP A 512 3.67 2.56 -15.32
C ASP A 512 5.10 3.06 -15.08
N ALA A 513 5.49 4.14 -15.78
CA ALA A 513 6.81 4.75 -15.65
C ALA A 513 7.12 5.24 -14.22
N ALA A 514 6.11 5.64 -13.44
CA ALA A 514 6.27 6.07 -12.06
C ALA A 514 6.42 4.90 -11.06
N TYR A 515 6.15 3.65 -11.46
CA TYR A 515 6.31 2.48 -10.58
C TYR A 515 7.73 2.37 -10.01
N ILE A 516 8.73 2.71 -10.83
CA ILE A 516 10.13 2.57 -10.45
C ILE A 516 10.53 3.50 -9.29
N ASP A 517 9.84 4.61 -9.10
CA ASP A 517 10.14 5.57 -8.05
C ASP A 517 10.14 4.87 -6.68
N GLN A 518 9.19 3.96 -6.45
CA GLN A 518 8.94 3.31 -5.16
C GLN A 518 8.93 4.34 -4.02
N ASN A 519 8.35 5.51 -4.28
CA ASN A 519 8.36 6.67 -3.41
C ASN A 519 6.95 6.99 -2.96
N TYR A 520 6.63 6.62 -1.71
CA TYR A 520 5.30 6.83 -1.14
C TYR A 520 4.19 6.19 -2.02
N TRP A 521 3.19 6.92 -2.54
CA TRP A 521 2.15 6.36 -3.42
C TRP A 521 2.61 6.10 -4.87
N HIS A 522 3.84 6.46 -5.25
CA HIS A 522 4.44 6.04 -6.51
C HIS A 522 5.07 4.65 -6.37
N GLY A 523 4.21 3.61 -6.38
CA GLY A 523 4.61 2.21 -6.51
C GLY A 523 4.75 1.39 -5.24
N ARG A 524 4.73 1.97 -4.04
CA ARG A 524 4.80 1.17 -2.80
C ARG A 524 3.48 0.43 -2.53
N LEU A 525 3.53 -0.56 -1.65
CA LEU A 525 2.39 -1.34 -1.19
C LEU A 525 1.78 -0.69 0.05
N TRP A 526 0.45 -0.57 0.03
CA TRP A 526 -0.31 0.08 1.08
C TRP A 526 -1.42 -0.84 1.57
N SER A 527 -1.33 -1.23 2.83
CA SER A 527 -2.27 -2.17 3.44
C SER A 527 -3.74 -1.72 3.43
N PRO A 528 -4.09 -0.41 3.52
CA PRO A 528 -5.47 0.03 3.31
C PRO A 528 -6.02 -0.33 1.92
N MET A 529 -5.20 -0.21 0.87
CA MET A 529 -5.62 -0.60 -0.49
C MET A 529 -5.82 -2.11 -0.59
N ILE A 530 -4.92 -2.89 0.02
CA ILE A 530 -5.05 -4.35 0.13
C ILE A 530 -6.38 -4.72 0.79
N GLN A 531 -6.72 -4.07 1.91
CA GLN A 531 -7.97 -4.32 2.64
C GLN A 531 -9.21 -4.01 1.79
N ILE A 532 -9.21 -2.88 1.08
CA ILE A 532 -10.37 -2.46 0.27
C ILE A 532 -10.52 -3.34 -0.97
N VAL A 533 -9.42 -3.70 -1.65
CA VAL A 533 -9.48 -4.67 -2.76
C VAL A 533 -9.95 -6.04 -2.27
N TYR A 534 -9.49 -6.50 -1.10
CA TYR A 534 -9.99 -7.73 -0.49
C TYR A 534 -11.52 -7.68 -0.28
N TRP A 535 -12.05 -6.59 0.28
CA TRP A 535 -13.50 -6.39 0.41
C TRP A 535 -14.21 -6.37 -0.95
N ALA A 536 -13.60 -5.79 -1.99
CA ALA A 536 -14.17 -5.74 -3.33
C ALA A 536 -14.26 -7.14 -3.97
N LEU A 537 -13.27 -8.01 -3.73
CA LEU A 537 -13.29 -9.39 -4.20
C LEU A 537 -14.24 -10.28 -3.37
N ASP A 538 -14.46 -9.93 -2.11
CA ASP A 538 -15.33 -10.66 -1.17
C ASP A 538 -16.79 -10.18 -1.18
N SER A 539 -17.15 -9.19 -2.01
CA SER A 539 -18.47 -8.54 -2.06
C SER A 539 -19.59 -9.38 -2.69
N GLY A 540 -19.40 -10.70 -2.81
CA GLY A 540 -20.42 -11.64 -3.29
C GLY A 540 -20.11 -12.33 -4.62
N TYR A 541 -19.00 -12.01 -5.27
CA TYR A 541 -18.58 -12.70 -6.50
C TYR A 541 -18.28 -14.18 -6.25
N ARG A 542 -18.62 -15.02 -7.24
CA ARG A 542 -18.50 -16.47 -7.17
C ARG A 542 -17.61 -17.06 -8.28
N GLY A 543 -17.22 -16.26 -9.27
CA GLY A 543 -16.28 -16.69 -10.31
C GLY A 543 -14.95 -17.19 -9.75
N ALA A 544 -14.43 -18.29 -10.32
CA ALA A 544 -13.21 -18.96 -9.85
C ALA A 544 -11.99 -18.03 -9.92
N GLU A 545 -11.89 -17.18 -10.94
CA GLU A 545 -10.78 -16.23 -11.09
C GLU A 545 -10.79 -15.15 -10.00
N VAL A 546 -11.96 -14.66 -9.60
CA VAL A 546 -12.09 -13.67 -8.52
C VAL A 546 -11.75 -14.30 -7.17
N GLN A 547 -12.27 -15.51 -6.90
CA GLN A 547 -11.94 -16.26 -5.67
C GLN A 547 -10.46 -16.63 -5.60
N GLY A 548 -9.87 -17.03 -6.73
CA GLY A 548 -8.46 -17.33 -6.86
C GLY A 548 -7.59 -16.10 -6.56
N ALA A 549 -7.91 -14.95 -7.16
CA ALA A 549 -7.23 -13.68 -6.88
C ALA A 549 -7.35 -13.25 -5.42
N ARG A 550 -8.52 -13.43 -4.80
CA ARG A 550 -8.72 -13.18 -3.36
C ARG A 550 -7.80 -14.04 -2.50
N ALA A 551 -7.70 -15.33 -2.80
CA ALA A 551 -6.80 -16.25 -2.09
C ALA A 551 -5.32 -15.87 -2.32
N GLY A 552 -4.96 -15.46 -3.53
CA GLY A 552 -3.61 -14.99 -3.86
C GLY A 552 -3.22 -13.73 -3.10
N LEU A 553 -4.14 -12.76 -3.03
CA LEU A 553 -3.95 -11.54 -2.25
C LEU A 553 -3.70 -11.87 -0.78
N VAL A 554 -4.51 -12.75 -0.16
CA VAL A 554 -4.32 -13.21 1.23
C VAL A 554 -2.93 -13.83 1.44
N ALA A 555 -2.50 -14.70 0.54
CA ALA A 555 -1.20 -15.37 0.65
C ALA A 555 -0.03 -14.37 0.53
N GLN A 556 -0.08 -13.46 -0.45
CA GLN A 556 0.96 -12.45 -0.67
C GLN A 556 0.99 -11.42 0.46
N SER A 557 -0.16 -11.00 1.00
CA SER A 557 -0.22 -10.03 2.10
C SER A 557 0.25 -10.64 3.44
N LYS A 558 0.03 -11.94 3.69
CA LYS A 558 0.66 -12.67 4.80
C LYS A 558 2.19 -12.61 4.69
N ALA A 559 2.73 -12.90 3.51
CA ALA A 559 4.17 -12.85 3.26
C ALA A 559 4.74 -11.43 3.41
N LEU A 560 4.01 -10.42 2.93
CA LEU A 560 4.35 -8.99 3.05
C LEU A 560 4.53 -8.58 4.52
N LEU A 561 3.51 -8.80 5.35
CA LEU A 561 3.55 -8.40 6.77
C LEU A 561 4.66 -9.15 7.52
N LEU A 562 4.77 -10.45 7.30
CA LEU A 562 5.71 -11.28 8.06
C LEU A 562 7.18 -11.05 7.70
N LYS A 563 7.47 -10.41 6.57
CA LYS A 563 8.85 -10.12 6.14
C LYS A 563 9.59 -9.23 7.14
N GLU A 564 9.04 -8.06 7.44
CA GLU A 564 9.61 -7.12 8.42
C GLU A 564 9.39 -7.60 9.86
N TRP A 565 8.28 -8.30 10.12
CA TRP A 565 8.00 -8.84 11.45
C TRP A 565 9.03 -9.90 11.89
N ARG A 566 9.42 -10.81 11.00
CA ARG A 566 10.43 -11.84 11.29
C ARG A 566 11.86 -11.31 11.21
N GLY A 567 12.05 -10.19 10.53
CA GLY A 567 13.36 -9.62 10.24
C GLY A 567 14.07 -10.37 9.11
N TYR A 568 15.06 -9.72 8.53
CA TYR A 568 15.85 -10.25 7.41
C TYR A 568 17.35 -9.98 7.56
N GLY A 569 17.80 -9.61 8.77
CA GLY A 569 19.22 -9.62 9.12
C GLY A 569 19.70 -8.36 9.83
N ASN A 570 20.97 -8.42 10.25
CA ASN A 570 21.64 -7.45 11.11
C ASN A 570 22.12 -6.21 10.31
N MET A 571 21.20 -5.53 9.62
CA MET A 571 21.53 -4.34 8.81
C MET A 571 21.44 -3.08 9.68
N SER A 572 22.52 -2.74 10.38
CA SER A 572 22.64 -1.42 11.00
C SER A 572 22.78 -0.36 9.90
N MET A 573 21.72 0.40 9.68
CA MET A 573 21.74 1.56 8.79
C MET A 573 22.45 2.75 9.46
N PRO A 574 23.06 3.67 8.69
CA PRO A 574 23.60 4.90 9.24
C PRO A 574 22.52 5.65 10.04
N GLY A 575 22.86 6.09 11.26
CA GLY A 575 21.91 6.80 12.15
C GLY A 575 21.14 5.94 13.16
N GLY A 576 21.45 4.64 13.28
CA GLY A 576 20.88 3.78 14.33
C GLY A 576 19.52 3.18 14.00
N SER A 577 19.20 3.03 12.72
CA SER A 577 17.93 2.42 12.29
C SER A 577 17.90 0.90 12.55
N TYR A 578 16.74 0.42 13.00
CA TYR A 578 16.43 -0.97 13.36
C TYR A 578 15.99 -1.82 12.16
N ALA A 579 16.25 -1.39 10.92
CA ALA A 579 15.85 -2.10 9.70
C ALA A 579 16.31 -3.57 9.71
N GLY A 580 15.39 -4.48 9.37
CA GLY A 580 15.67 -5.91 9.30
C GLY A 580 15.85 -6.61 10.66
N SER A 581 15.75 -5.90 11.79
CA SER A 581 15.89 -6.50 13.14
C SER A 581 14.67 -7.29 13.62
N GLY A 582 13.55 -7.22 12.89
CA GLY A 582 12.31 -7.90 13.24
C GLY A 582 11.43 -7.08 14.19
N ARG A 583 10.20 -7.54 14.39
CA ARG A 583 9.18 -6.96 15.30
C ARG A 583 8.68 -5.56 14.92
N TYR A 584 8.75 -5.20 13.64
CA TYR A 584 8.19 -3.96 13.12
C TYR A 584 7.05 -4.21 12.13
N VAL A 585 6.07 -3.31 12.19
CA VAL A 585 4.98 -3.20 11.21
C VAL A 585 5.05 -1.79 10.64
N TYR A 586 5.27 -1.68 9.33
CA TYR A 586 5.50 -0.39 8.67
C TYR A 586 4.23 0.14 8.00
N GLU A 587 4.14 1.46 7.91
CA GLU A 587 3.05 2.18 7.23
C GLU A 587 2.79 1.69 5.79
N ASN A 588 3.87 1.47 5.04
CA ASN A 588 3.86 0.99 3.66
C ASN A 588 5.16 0.22 3.38
N PHE A 589 5.17 -0.55 2.29
CA PHE A 589 6.26 -1.48 1.97
C PHE A 589 6.71 -1.30 0.53
N ASP A 590 8.00 -1.49 0.27
CA ASP A 590 8.52 -1.57 -1.09
C ASP A 590 7.90 -2.77 -1.84
N ALA A 591 7.45 -2.57 -3.08
CA ALA A 591 6.64 -3.54 -3.79
C ALA A 591 7.36 -4.81 -4.24
N ASP A 592 8.70 -4.79 -4.27
CA ASP A 592 9.50 -5.91 -4.76
C ASP A 592 10.26 -6.60 -3.62
N THR A 593 10.46 -5.91 -2.51
CA THR A 593 11.26 -6.42 -1.37
C THR A 593 10.46 -6.62 -0.09
N ALA A 594 9.27 -6.00 0.02
CA ALA A 594 8.47 -5.87 1.23
C ALA A 594 9.19 -5.13 2.38
N GLU A 595 10.23 -4.35 2.06
CA GLU A 595 10.98 -3.58 3.05
C GLU A 595 10.25 -2.27 3.37
N GLY A 596 10.02 -2.01 4.65
CA GLY A 596 9.42 -0.76 5.12
C GLY A 596 10.41 0.40 5.07
N TYR A 597 11.67 0.12 5.39
CA TYR A 597 12.77 1.08 5.24
C TYR A 597 13.33 1.00 3.81
N GLY A 598 12.69 1.73 2.89
CA GLY A 598 12.89 1.56 1.46
C GLY A 598 14.10 2.29 0.85
N TYR A 599 14.40 1.85 -0.37
CA TYR A 599 15.44 2.35 -1.28
C TYR A 599 15.29 3.85 -1.64
N SER A 600 14.06 4.38 -1.58
CA SER A 600 13.66 5.69 -2.11
C SER A 600 12.94 6.58 -1.08
N SER A 601 12.28 5.99 -0.07
CA SER A 601 11.59 6.73 1.00
C SER A 601 11.56 5.92 2.29
N GLU A 602 11.40 6.61 3.42
CA GLU A 602 11.32 5.99 4.74
C GLU A 602 9.85 5.84 5.14
N ALA A 603 9.41 4.61 5.43
CA ALA A 603 8.09 4.37 6.01
C ALA A 603 8.17 4.47 7.54
N GLN A 604 7.09 4.95 8.16
CA GLN A 604 7.02 4.98 9.62
C GLN A 604 6.96 3.56 10.19
N PRO A 605 7.83 3.20 11.15
CA PRO A 605 7.70 1.96 11.89
C PRO A 605 6.57 2.05 12.93
N MET A 606 6.00 0.90 13.29
CA MET A 606 4.92 0.78 14.27
C MET A 606 3.68 1.61 13.92
N TYR A 607 3.24 1.47 12.67
CA TYR A 607 2.11 2.21 12.11
C TYR A 607 0.91 1.28 11.91
N SER A 608 -0.28 1.67 12.36
CA SER A 608 -1.47 0.81 12.40
C SER A 608 -1.89 0.27 11.02
N TRP A 609 -1.77 1.05 9.95
CA TRP A 609 -2.03 0.60 8.58
C TRP A 609 -1.33 -0.69 8.21
N GLY A 610 -0.02 -0.82 8.48
CA GLY A 610 0.77 -1.97 8.05
C GLY A 610 0.14 -3.30 8.43
N ALA A 611 -0.49 -3.34 9.61
CA ALA A 611 -1.13 -4.53 10.15
C ALA A 611 -2.35 -5.02 9.35
N LEU A 612 -3.02 -4.14 8.59
CA LEU A 612 -4.15 -4.53 7.72
C LEU A 612 -3.75 -5.58 6.67
N ALA A 613 -2.48 -5.61 6.24
CA ALA A 613 -1.99 -6.62 5.30
C ALA A 613 -2.15 -8.04 5.86
N GLY A 614 -2.04 -8.21 7.18
CA GLY A 614 -2.29 -9.49 7.83
C GLY A 614 -3.76 -9.74 8.16
N PHE A 615 -4.53 -8.67 8.39
CA PHE A 615 -5.90 -8.79 8.86
C PHE A 615 -6.82 -9.50 7.86
N ILE A 616 -6.62 -9.28 6.55
CA ILE A 616 -7.39 -9.97 5.51
C ILE A 616 -7.28 -11.50 5.60
N GLY A 617 -6.15 -12.03 6.08
CA GLY A 617 -5.97 -13.45 6.28
C GLY A 617 -6.70 -14.00 7.49
N LEU A 618 -6.78 -13.21 8.57
CA LEU A 618 -7.61 -13.52 9.72
C LEU A 618 -9.10 -13.54 9.33
N GLN A 619 -9.54 -12.58 8.51
CA GLN A 619 -10.89 -12.56 7.95
C GLN A 619 -11.17 -13.77 7.06
N ALA A 620 -10.29 -14.05 6.09
CA ALA A 620 -10.44 -15.15 5.14
C ALA A 620 -10.43 -16.53 5.80
N SER A 621 -9.82 -16.65 6.99
CA SER A 621 -9.74 -17.89 7.76
C SER A 621 -10.86 -18.03 8.81
N GLY A 622 -11.87 -17.17 8.76
CA GLY A 622 -13.06 -17.26 9.63
C GLY A 622 -12.90 -16.66 11.03
N TYR A 623 -11.74 -16.07 11.37
CA TYR A 623 -11.54 -15.50 12.71
C TYR A 623 -12.36 -14.23 12.98
N TYR A 624 -12.84 -13.57 11.91
CA TYR A 624 -13.67 -12.38 11.99
C TYR A 624 -15.17 -12.65 11.69
N GLU A 625 -15.65 -13.89 11.81
CA GLU A 625 -17.07 -14.20 11.63
C GLU A 625 -17.96 -13.65 12.77
N ALA A 626 -19.29 -13.71 12.57
CA ALA A 626 -20.25 -13.38 13.61
C ALA A 626 -20.03 -14.24 14.86
N LEU A 627 -19.90 -13.59 16.00
CA LEU A 627 -19.87 -14.24 17.30
C LEU A 627 -21.30 -14.66 17.64
N GLY A 628 -21.47 -15.88 18.14
CA GLY A 628 -22.77 -16.32 18.67
C GLY A 628 -23.26 -15.36 19.77
N GLU A 629 -24.58 -15.25 19.94
CA GLU A 629 -25.19 -14.36 20.94
C GLU A 629 -24.75 -14.67 22.40
N ASP A 630 -24.12 -15.83 22.63
CA ASP A 630 -23.73 -16.37 23.94
C ASP A 630 -22.25 -16.14 24.34
N ILE A 631 -21.46 -15.36 23.59
CA ILE A 631 -20.11 -15.01 24.06
C ILE A 631 -20.25 -14.02 25.22
N PRO A 632 -19.63 -14.26 26.40
CA PRO A 632 -19.73 -13.38 27.57
C PRO A 632 -19.39 -11.91 27.34
#